data_AF-A0A5D0NGQ0-F1
#
_entry.id   AF-A0A5D0NGQ0-F1
#
_cell.length_a   1.000
_cell.length_b   1.000
_cell.length_c   1.000
_cell.angle_alpha   90.00
_cell.angle_beta   90.00
_cell.angle_gamma   90.00
#
_symmetry.space_group_name_H-M   'P 1'
#
loop_
_entity.id
_entity.type
_entity.pdbx_description
1 polymer ?
#
loop_
_entity_poly.entity_id
_entity_poly.type
_entity_poly.pdbx_seq_one_letter_code
_entity_poly.pdbx_strand_id
1 'polypeptide(L)'
;MGAARRRVRPAGGRDGRDGLGGRGRGAGPRGGAGLVRLPELARAGRLRAGAAGRRAGRPRGLRAGARPRTILTIIFILGHNRRVPRFSVQKHARARRAGAAALALAGLAAGAVACADAGADAPPGKAVVVASFYPVAWLAERVGGGDVVVRTLTEPGAEPHDLELTARQVASVEDADHTVYVKGVQPAVDDAVKGHAEGRSLDAASVVRTLPPPGETDDEEAHDGVRHAEAPFDPHIWLDPSRMATVAAALGARLAAADPAHAAGYRRRAADTAAALGALDRAFRDGLRACARRDIITAHAAFGYLADRYGLRQIPVAGVDPAGEPSPRRMADLARRVAAAGATTIFTETLVSPKVARALAREAGVRTAVLDPAEGVADGASADYLTIMQDNLRTLRPALECT
;
A
#
# COMPACT_ATOMS: atom_id res chain seq x y z
N MET A 1 5.46 74.30 0.55
CA MET A 1 5.83 72.97 1.10
C MET A 1 5.94 72.02 -0.08
N GLY A 2 7.01 71.33 -0.45
CA GLY A 2 8.38 71.13 0.02
C GLY A 2 9.01 70.02 -0.85
N ALA A 3 10.30 70.16 -1.18
CA ALA A 3 11.28 69.15 -1.67
C ALA A 3 10.93 68.29 -2.91
N ALA A 4 11.54 68.50 -4.07
CA ALA A 4 12.90 68.08 -4.48
C ALA A 4 13.12 66.56 -4.59
N ARG A 5 13.27 66.04 -5.83
CA ARG A 5 14.07 64.84 -6.12
C ARG A 5 15.01 65.09 -7.29
N ARG A 6 16.28 64.75 -7.04
CA ARG A 6 17.47 64.94 -7.86
C ARG A 6 17.69 63.74 -8.82
N ARG A 7 18.16 64.09 -10.03
CA ARG A 7 19.26 63.51 -10.87
C ARG A 7 19.17 62.01 -11.27
N VAL A 8 19.76 61.50 -12.36
CA VAL A 8 20.93 61.83 -13.19
C VAL A 8 20.70 61.25 -14.62
N ARG A 9 21.26 61.89 -15.67
CA ARG A 9 21.34 61.40 -17.07
C ARG A 9 22.74 60.82 -17.40
N PRO A 10 22.92 60.07 -18.51
CA PRO A 10 24.00 59.09 -18.74
C PRO A 10 25.18 59.57 -19.61
N ALA A 11 26.29 58.83 -19.61
CA ALA A 11 27.36 58.72 -20.63
C ALA A 11 28.41 57.71 -20.12
N GLY A 12 29.16 56.92 -20.90
CA GLY A 12 29.38 56.86 -22.33
C GLY A 12 30.09 55.54 -22.69
N GLY A 13 30.20 55.25 -23.98
CA GLY A 13 30.83 54.05 -24.52
C GLY A 13 32.25 54.26 -25.06
N ARG A 14 32.63 53.30 -25.93
CA ARG A 14 33.86 53.15 -26.75
C ARG A 14 35.07 52.57 -26.01
N ASP A 15 35.95 51.76 -26.61
CA ASP A 15 36.06 51.13 -27.94
C ASP A 15 37.21 50.12 -27.87
N GLY A 16 37.14 49.09 -28.72
CA GLY A 16 38.28 48.39 -29.34
C GLY A 16 39.13 47.47 -28.45
N ARG A 17 39.86 46.48 -28.98
CA ARG A 17 40.06 45.93 -30.32
C ARG A 17 41.03 44.73 -30.13
N ASP A 18 40.94 43.76 -31.05
CA ASP A 18 42.03 42.86 -31.52
C ASP A 18 42.67 41.88 -30.50
N GLY A 19 42.91 40.58 -30.77
CA GLY A 19 42.75 39.78 -31.98
C GLY A 19 43.18 38.31 -31.75
N LEU A 20 42.95 37.49 -32.79
CA LEU A 20 43.79 36.41 -33.37
C LEU A 20 44.45 35.41 -32.37
N GLY A 21 44.35 34.07 -32.47
CA GLY A 21 44.20 33.18 -33.61
C GLY A 21 45.27 32.06 -33.55
N GLY A 22 44.92 30.82 -33.92
CA GLY A 22 45.86 29.71 -34.28
C GLY A 22 46.06 28.64 -33.19
N ARG A 23 45.61 27.38 -33.36
CA ARG A 23 46.11 26.25 -34.20
C ARG A 23 47.41 25.57 -33.71
N GLY A 24 47.34 24.23 -33.56
CA GLY A 24 48.47 23.27 -33.57
C GLY A 24 48.21 22.07 -32.65
N ARG A 25 47.73 20.91 -33.13
CA ARG A 25 48.46 19.72 -33.67
C ARG A 25 49.52 19.12 -32.73
N GLY A 26 49.40 17.81 -32.45
CA GLY A 26 50.59 16.93 -32.37
C GLY A 26 50.55 15.73 -31.41
N ALA A 27 50.43 14.53 -32.01
CA ALA A 27 51.11 13.26 -31.69
C ALA A 27 50.68 12.37 -30.50
N GLY A 28 50.32 11.12 -30.83
CA GLY A 28 50.34 9.95 -29.92
C GLY A 28 51.75 9.39 -29.69
N PRO A 29 51.90 8.23 -29.00
CA PRO A 29 51.98 6.96 -29.74
C PRO A 29 51.43 5.69 -29.02
N ARG A 30 51.21 4.62 -29.82
CA ARG A 30 51.45 3.16 -29.60
C ARG A 30 51.04 2.56 -28.23
N GLY A 31 50.22 1.52 -28.10
CA GLY A 31 50.18 0.23 -28.80
C GLY A 31 50.26 -0.89 -27.75
N GLY A 32 49.42 -1.92 -27.82
CA GLY A 32 49.51 -3.07 -26.89
C GLY A 32 48.22 -3.87 -26.77
N ALA A 33 47.99 -4.78 -27.71
CA ALA A 33 46.98 -5.84 -27.60
C ALA A 33 47.48 -6.92 -26.62
N GLY A 34 46.74 -7.16 -25.54
CA GLY A 34 46.96 -8.25 -24.62
C GLY A 34 46.02 -9.41 -24.91
N LEU A 35 46.44 -10.35 -25.77
CA LEU A 35 45.86 -11.69 -25.82
C LEU A 35 46.33 -12.45 -24.57
N VAL A 36 45.39 -12.83 -23.70
CA VAL A 36 45.65 -13.84 -22.66
C VAL A 36 45.42 -15.22 -23.27
N ARG A 37 46.50 -16.00 -23.27
CA ARG A 37 46.63 -17.34 -23.83
C ARG A 37 46.23 -18.35 -22.74
N LEU A 38 45.16 -19.10 -22.96
CA LEU A 38 44.82 -20.30 -22.18
C LEU A 38 45.70 -21.48 -22.66
N PRO A 39 46.30 -22.29 -21.77
CA PRO A 39 46.92 -23.54 -22.18
C PRO A 39 45.89 -24.68 -22.22
N GLU A 40 45.81 -25.35 -23.38
CA GLU A 40 45.36 -26.74 -23.47
C GLU A 40 46.33 -27.66 -22.73
N LEU A 41 45.80 -28.59 -21.94
CA LEU A 41 46.44 -29.88 -21.70
C LEU A 41 45.39 -31.00 -21.76
N ALA A 42 45.60 -31.85 -22.76
CA ALA A 42 44.87 -33.07 -23.03
C ALA A 42 45.24 -34.21 -22.07
N ARG A 43 44.30 -35.17 -21.96
CA ARG A 43 44.41 -36.65 -21.80
C ARG A 43 43.47 -37.15 -20.71
N ALA A 44 42.40 -37.86 -21.10
CA ALA A 44 42.35 -39.28 -21.46
C ALA A 44 42.44 -40.20 -20.24
N GLY A 45 41.28 -40.74 -19.84
CA GLY A 45 41.13 -41.87 -18.94
C GLY A 45 39.85 -42.63 -19.29
N ARG A 46 40.00 -43.72 -20.06
CA ARG A 46 38.95 -44.69 -20.37
C ARG A 46 38.77 -45.67 -19.20
N LEU A 47 37.66 -46.43 -19.28
CA LEU A 47 37.34 -47.73 -18.64
C LEU A 47 36.64 -47.58 -17.27
N ARG A 48 35.59 -48.32 -16.91
CA ARG A 48 34.89 -49.45 -17.54
C ARG A 48 33.56 -49.63 -16.81
N ALA A 49 32.57 -50.16 -17.52
CA ALA A 49 31.36 -50.71 -16.96
C ALA A 49 31.65 -51.91 -16.02
N GLY A 50 30.86 -52.03 -14.97
CA GLY A 50 30.81 -53.19 -14.07
C GLY A 50 29.41 -53.33 -13.50
N ALA A 51 28.68 -54.33 -13.99
CA ALA A 51 27.32 -54.66 -13.63
C ALA A 51 27.22 -55.52 -12.36
N ALA A 52 25.97 -55.68 -11.91
CA ALA A 52 25.41 -56.77 -11.12
C ALA A 52 25.43 -56.64 -9.58
N GLY A 53 24.27 -56.92 -8.97
CA GLY A 53 24.22 -57.29 -7.56
C GLY A 53 22.88 -57.10 -6.85
N ARG A 54 21.94 -58.01 -7.11
CA ARG A 54 20.66 -58.19 -6.40
C ARG A 54 20.81 -58.23 -4.86
N ARG A 55 19.82 -57.74 -4.10
CA ARG A 55 18.79 -58.57 -3.41
C ARG A 55 17.94 -57.77 -2.42
N ALA A 56 16.68 -58.17 -2.40
CA ALA A 56 15.61 -57.78 -1.50
C ALA A 56 15.82 -58.29 -0.06
N GLY A 57 15.21 -57.59 0.90
CA GLY A 57 15.02 -58.03 2.27
C GLY A 57 13.93 -57.25 3.00
N ARG A 58 12.68 -57.73 2.91
CA ARG A 58 11.59 -57.50 3.88
C ARG A 58 11.69 -58.59 4.96
N PRO A 59 11.29 -58.34 6.21
CA PRO A 59 9.95 -58.78 6.70
C PRO A 59 9.24 -57.71 7.56
N ARG A 60 7.90 -57.55 7.51
CA ARG A 60 6.86 -58.14 8.42
C ARG A 60 7.20 -57.98 9.91
N GLY A 61 6.39 -57.45 10.83
CA GLY A 61 4.94 -57.24 10.97
C GLY A 61 4.59 -57.39 12.47
N LEU A 62 3.32 -57.15 12.85
CA LEU A 62 2.69 -57.25 14.21
C LEU A 62 2.65 -55.91 14.99
N ARG A 63 1.57 -55.49 15.66
CA ARG A 63 0.18 -55.96 15.81
C ARG A 63 -0.64 -54.82 16.43
N ALA A 64 -1.95 -54.86 16.19
CA ALA A 64 -2.96 -54.00 16.79
C ALA A 64 -3.18 -54.30 18.29
N GLY A 65 -3.62 -53.28 19.04
CA GLY A 65 -4.11 -53.39 20.42
C GLY A 65 -4.98 -52.17 20.78
N ALA A 66 -6.19 -52.44 21.29
CA ALA A 66 -7.33 -51.54 21.41
C ALA A 66 -7.36 -50.65 22.67
N ARG A 67 -8.23 -49.62 22.61
CA ARG A 67 -8.69 -48.64 23.64
C ARG A 67 -9.45 -49.29 24.83
N PRO A 68 -10.18 -48.55 25.72
CA PRO A 68 -9.94 -47.30 26.50
C PRO A 68 -10.33 -47.47 28.00
N ARG A 69 -9.94 -46.54 28.90
CA ARG A 69 -10.54 -46.32 30.25
C ARG A 69 -10.11 -44.93 30.77
N THR A 70 -10.84 -44.08 31.50
CA THR A 70 -12.24 -43.95 31.94
C THR A 70 -12.39 -42.51 32.47
N ILE A 71 -13.57 -41.93 32.30
CA ILE A 71 -14.06 -40.64 32.80
C ILE A 71 -14.09 -40.63 34.35
N LEU A 72 -13.68 -39.53 35.00
CA LEU A 72 -14.05 -39.25 36.39
C LEU A 72 -14.86 -37.95 36.46
N THR A 73 -16.18 -38.11 36.49
CA THR A 73 -17.15 -37.12 36.92
C THR A 73 -17.49 -37.43 38.38
N ILE A 74 -17.35 -36.46 39.29
CA ILE A 74 -17.94 -36.54 40.64
C ILE A 74 -18.91 -35.38 40.79
N ILE A 75 -20.17 -35.73 41.05
CA ILE A 75 -21.30 -34.86 41.37
C ILE A 75 -21.45 -34.75 42.90
N PHE A 76 -21.85 -33.55 43.31
CA PHE A 76 -22.40 -33.06 44.59
C PHE A 76 -23.19 -34.06 45.47
N ILE A 77 -23.03 -33.94 46.80
CA ILE A 77 -24.12 -34.05 47.80
C ILE A 77 -23.93 -33.03 48.95
N LEU A 78 -25.08 -32.45 49.35
CA LEU A 78 -25.43 -31.41 50.33
C LEU A 78 -24.95 -31.58 51.80
N GLY A 79 -24.92 -30.46 52.54
CA GLY A 79 -24.87 -30.48 54.01
C GLY A 79 -24.92 -29.15 54.78
N HIS A 80 -26.03 -28.40 54.70
CA HIS A 80 -26.71 -27.67 55.80
C HIS A 80 -26.02 -26.59 56.68
N ASN A 81 -26.60 -25.37 56.57
CA ASN A 81 -27.23 -24.57 57.64
C ASN A 81 -26.39 -23.52 58.41
N ARG A 82 -26.74 -22.22 58.22
CA ARG A 82 -27.19 -21.32 59.32
C ARG A 82 -27.63 -19.92 58.85
N ARG A 83 -28.93 -19.68 59.04
CA ARG A 83 -29.65 -18.50 59.59
C ARG A 83 -29.44 -17.08 59.02
N VAL A 84 -30.58 -16.55 58.58
CA VAL A 84 -31.00 -15.17 58.26
C VAL A 84 -31.11 -14.27 59.50
N PRO A 85 -31.20 -12.94 59.32
CA PRO A 85 -32.51 -12.31 59.57
C PRO A 85 -32.98 -11.33 58.47
N ARG A 86 -34.31 -11.19 58.43
CA ARG A 86 -35.13 -10.36 57.53
C ARG A 86 -35.29 -8.95 58.09
N PHE A 87 -35.45 -7.97 57.20
CA PHE A 87 -36.32 -6.81 57.44
C PHE A 87 -37.15 -6.54 56.18
N SER A 88 -38.44 -6.31 56.41
CA SER A 88 -39.50 -6.03 55.44
C SER A 88 -40.17 -4.74 55.87
N VAL A 89 -40.36 -3.76 54.98
CA VAL A 89 -41.44 -2.76 55.13
C VAL A 89 -42.00 -2.36 53.75
N GLN A 90 -43.25 -2.82 53.55
CA GLN A 90 -44.43 -2.21 52.91
C GLN A 90 -44.34 -1.37 51.62
N LYS A 91 -45.13 -1.85 50.65
CA LYS A 91 -45.74 -1.12 49.52
C LYS A 91 -46.74 -0.07 50.01
N HIS A 92 -46.71 1.13 49.46
CA HIS A 92 -47.88 2.00 49.34
C HIS A 92 -47.98 2.49 47.89
N ALA A 93 -49.09 2.17 47.23
CA ALA A 93 -49.45 2.70 45.92
C ALA A 93 -50.28 3.98 46.10
N ARG A 94 -49.96 5.06 45.38
CA ARG A 94 -50.94 6.06 44.92
C ARG A 94 -50.45 6.71 43.62
N ALA A 95 -51.28 6.62 42.59
CA ALA A 95 -51.16 7.34 41.33
C ALA A 95 -51.39 8.84 41.53
N ARG A 96 -50.72 9.68 40.75
CA ARG A 96 -51.21 10.98 40.25
C ARG A 96 -50.38 11.48 39.06
N ARG A 97 -51.07 12.24 38.22
CA ARG A 97 -50.85 12.55 36.81
C ARG A 97 -49.78 13.62 36.54
N ALA A 98 -49.42 13.67 35.25
CA ALA A 98 -49.11 14.84 34.42
C ALA A 98 -47.67 15.39 34.37
N GLY A 99 -47.07 15.23 33.18
CA GLY A 99 -46.55 16.33 32.37
C GLY A 99 -45.24 17.00 32.80
N ALA A 100 -44.14 16.61 32.17
CA ALA A 100 -43.04 17.52 31.89
C ALA A 100 -42.34 17.10 30.59
N ALA A 101 -42.32 18.01 29.63
CA ALA A 101 -41.67 17.89 28.34
C ALA A 101 -40.14 17.88 28.48
N ALA A 102 -39.47 17.02 27.70
CA ALA A 102 -38.06 17.14 27.40
C ALA A 102 -37.80 16.59 25.98
N LEU A 103 -37.87 17.47 24.97
CA LEU A 103 -37.19 17.23 23.70
C LEU A 103 -35.71 17.58 23.89
N ALA A 104 -34.87 16.56 24.00
CA ALA A 104 -33.45 16.66 23.73
C ALA A 104 -33.17 15.82 22.48
N LEU A 105 -33.21 16.46 21.30
CA LEU A 105 -32.64 15.89 20.08
C LEU A 105 -31.11 15.98 20.18
N ALA A 106 -30.49 14.91 20.66
CA ALA A 106 -29.10 14.59 20.37
C ALA A 106 -29.12 13.26 19.61
N GLY A 107 -29.27 13.35 18.28
CA GLY A 107 -29.36 12.20 17.39
C GLY A 107 -28.23 12.21 16.37
N LEU A 108 -27.20 11.41 16.65
CA LEU A 108 -26.43 10.60 15.70
C LEU A 108 -26.13 11.21 14.31
N ALA A 109 -24.97 11.86 14.19
CA ALA A 109 -24.24 11.91 12.92
C ALA A 109 -23.39 10.63 12.80
N ALA A 110 -24.06 9.52 12.47
CA ALA A 110 -23.38 8.30 12.01
C ALA A 110 -23.15 8.46 10.51
N GLY A 111 -21.89 8.47 10.09
CA GLY A 111 -21.49 8.48 8.69
C GLY A 111 -22.04 7.24 7.99
N ALA A 112 -23.01 7.45 7.10
CA ALA A 112 -23.44 6.44 6.16
C ALA A 112 -22.34 6.30 5.11
N VAL A 113 -21.64 5.17 5.15
CA VAL A 113 -20.99 4.61 3.96
C VAL A 113 -22.12 4.25 3.01
N ALA A 114 -22.52 5.19 2.18
CA ALA A 114 -23.46 4.94 1.10
C ALA A 114 -22.63 4.58 -0.13
N CYS A 115 -22.63 3.29 -0.48
CA CYS A 115 -22.32 2.86 -1.84
C CYS A 115 -23.32 3.57 -2.76
N ALA A 116 -22.93 4.71 -3.32
CA ALA A 116 -23.73 5.41 -4.29
C ALA A 116 -23.68 4.60 -5.59
N ASP A 117 -24.85 4.05 -5.94
CA ASP A 117 -25.10 3.41 -7.23
C ASP A 117 -24.54 4.29 -8.35
N ALA A 118 -23.78 3.69 -9.27
CA ALA A 118 -23.05 4.42 -10.32
C ALA A 118 -23.95 5.25 -11.26
N GLY A 119 -25.28 5.13 -11.14
CA GLY A 119 -26.29 5.87 -11.89
C GLY A 119 -27.16 6.86 -11.09
N ALA A 120 -26.91 7.10 -9.80
CA ALA A 120 -27.70 8.08 -9.04
C ALA A 120 -27.20 9.51 -9.32
N ASP A 121 -28.01 10.35 -9.98
CA ASP A 121 -27.68 11.75 -10.28
C ASP A 121 -27.16 12.49 -9.04
N ALA A 122 -26.07 13.25 -9.21
CA ALA A 122 -25.52 14.05 -8.14
C ALA A 122 -26.53 15.12 -7.70
N PRO A 123 -26.65 15.43 -6.39
CA PRO A 123 -27.48 16.53 -5.94
C PRO A 123 -27.12 17.82 -6.70
N PRO A 124 -28.11 18.64 -7.10
CA PRO A 124 -27.85 19.84 -7.86
C PRO A 124 -26.78 20.72 -7.21
N GLY A 125 -25.77 21.11 -7.99
CA GLY A 125 -24.70 22.01 -7.54
C GLY A 125 -23.51 21.34 -6.83
N LYS A 126 -23.41 20.00 -6.81
CA LYS A 126 -22.20 19.29 -6.35
C LYS A 126 -21.43 18.69 -7.51
N ALA A 127 -20.12 18.90 -7.53
CA ALA A 127 -19.24 18.25 -8.49
C ALA A 127 -19.12 16.75 -8.23
N VAL A 128 -19.08 15.95 -9.28
CA VAL A 128 -18.85 14.50 -9.23
C VAL A 128 -17.36 14.22 -9.40
N VAL A 129 -16.78 13.56 -8.40
CA VAL A 129 -15.41 13.07 -8.43
C VAL A 129 -15.44 11.55 -8.55
N VAL A 130 -14.92 11.02 -9.66
CA VAL A 130 -14.69 9.58 -9.81
C VAL A 130 -13.29 9.25 -9.32
N ALA A 131 -13.19 8.39 -8.32
CA ALA A 131 -11.93 7.90 -7.78
C ALA A 131 -11.71 6.45 -8.24
N SER A 132 -10.50 6.09 -8.63
CA SER A 132 -10.29 4.76 -9.21
C SER A 132 -10.34 3.63 -8.17
N PHE A 133 -9.80 3.84 -6.98
CA PHE A 133 -9.77 2.87 -5.88
C PHE A 133 -9.66 3.57 -4.51
N TYR A 134 -9.59 2.79 -3.43
CA TYR A 134 -9.84 3.27 -2.07
C TYR A 134 -8.95 4.43 -1.59
N PRO A 135 -7.60 4.43 -1.68
CA PRO A 135 -6.77 5.53 -1.19
C PRO A 135 -7.11 6.89 -1.79
N VAL A 136 -7.36 6.92 -3.11
CA VAL A 136 -7.70 8.16 -3.82
C VAL A 136 -9.15 8.55 -3.61
N ALA A 137 -10.06 7.60 -3.37
CA ALA A 137 -11.43 7.87 -2.95
C ALA A 137 -11.44 8.51 -1.55
N TRP A 138 -10.72 7.93 -0.59
CA TRP A 138 -10.58 8.47 0.76
C TRP A 138 -10.02 9.90 0.72
N LEU A 139 -8.99 10.16 -0.09
CA LEU A 139 -8.48 11.53 -0.28
C LEU A 139 -9.54 12.47 -0.87
N ALA A 140 -10.25 12.05 -1.91
CA ALA A 140 -11.30 12.86 -2.53
C ALA A 140 -12.44 13.18 -1.56
N GLU A 141 -12.85 12.24 -0.73
CA GLU A 141 -13.88 12.45 0.30
C GLU A 141 -13.40 13.41 1.38
N ARG A 142 -12.17 13.22 1.88
CA ARG A 142 -11.58 14.06 2.92
C ARG A 142 -11.40 15.50 2.45
N VAL A 143 -10.90 15.70 1.23
CA VAL A 143 -10.64 17.02 0.65
C VAL A 143 -11.91 17.67 0.12
N GLY A 144 -12.74 16.90 -0.57
CA GLY A 144 -13.99 17.35 -1.18
C GLY A 144 -15.09 17.64 -0.16
N GLY A 145 -15.15 16.85 0.92
CA GLY A 145 -16.14 17.00 1.98
C GLY A 145 -17.58 16.96 1.45
N GLY A 146 -18.47 17.72 2.08
CA GLY A 146 -19.87 17.81 1.65
C GLY A 146 -20.12 18.54 0.33
N ASP A 147 -19.08 19.13 -0.28
CA ASP A 147 -19.19 19.96 -1.49
C ASP A 147 -19.01 19.16 -2.79
N VAL A 148 -18.71 17.86 -2.68
CA VAL A 148 -18.60 16.94 -3.83
C VAL A 148 -19.40 15.66 -3.57
N VAL A 149 -19.62 14.90 -4.64
CA VAL A 149 -20.01 13.48 -4.58
C VAL A 149 -18.83 12.66 -5.06
N VAL A 150 -18.34 11.73 -4.24
CA VAL A 150 -17.28 10.80 -4.64
C VAL A 150 -17.91 9.48 -5.04
N ARG A 151 -17.49 8.94 -6.19
CA ARG A 151 -17.83 7.59 -6.65
C ARG A 151 -16.54 6.81 -6.87
N THR A 152 -16.48 5.57 -6.42
CA THR A 152 -15.27 4.73 -6.57
C THR A 152 -15.49 3.70 -7.68
N LEU A 153 -14.49 3.48 -8.54
CA LEU A 153 -14.56 2.48 -9.61
C LEU A 153 -14.32 1.05 -9.11
N THR A 154 -13.47 0.91 -8.10
CA THR A 154 -13.18 -0.37 -7.44
C THR A 154 -14.15 -0.56 -6.27
N GLU A 155 -14.89 -1.66 -6.29
CA GLU A 155 -15.79 -2.02 -5.18
C GLU A 155 -15.01 -2.31 -3.89
N PRO A 156 -15.59 -2.08 -2.71
CA PRO A 156 -14.96 -2.43 -1.44
C PRO A 156 -14.54 -3.90 -1.39
N GLY A 157 -13.29 -4.15 -0.96
CA GLY A 157 -12.72 -5.49 -0.86
C GLY A 157 -12.34 -6.15 -2.20
N ALA A 158 -12.53 -5.49 -3.34
CA ALA A 158 -12.02 -5.97 -4.62
C ALA A 158 -10.53 -5.62 -4.79
N GLU A 159 -9.79 -6.49 -5.46
CA GLU A 159 -8.40 -6.28 -5.86
C GLU A 159 -8.34 -5.22 -7.00
N PRO A 160 -7.78 -4.01 -6.77
CA PRO A 160 -7.75 -2.97 -7.78
C PRO A 160 -6.91 -3.30 -9.02
N HIS A 161 -5.82 -4.07 -8.88
CA HIS A 161 -4.92 -4.36 -10.01
C HIS A 161 -5.62 -5.17 -11.11
N ASP A 162 -6.59 -6.01 -10.74
CA ASP A 162 -7.39 -6.85 -11.63
C ASP A 162 -8.66 -6.14 -12.15
N LEU A 163 -8.84 -4.83 -11.89
CA LEU A 163 -10.08 -4.14 -12.24
C LEU A 163 -10.27 -4.06 -13.76
N GLU A 164 -11.34 -4.70 -14.22
CA GLU A 164 -11.92 -4.47 -15.54
C GLU A 164 -13.09 -3.48 -15.43
N LEU A 165 -13.14 -2.50 -16.33
CA LEU A 165 -14.22 -1.53 -16.37
C LEU A 165 -15.40 -2.02 -17.21
N THR A 166 -16.60 -1.92 -16.65
CA THR A 166 -17.84 -2.04 -17.43
C THR A 166 -18.06 -0.79 -18.30
N ALA A 167 -18.86 -0.91 -19.35
CA ALA A 167 -19.24 0.25 -20.18
C ALA A 167 -19.86 1.40 -19.38
N ARG A 168 -20.58 1.10 -18.30
CA ARG A 168 -21.15 2.11 -17.39
C ARG A 168 -20.07 2.84 -16.57
N GLN A 169 -19.02 2.15 -16.14
CA GLN A 169 -17.90 2.77 -15.45
C GLN A 169 -17.03 3.60 -16.39
N VAL A 170 -16.87 3.19 -17.66
CA VAL A 170 -16.21 4.04 -18.67
C VAL A 170 -17.01 5.33 -18.88
N ALA A 171 -18.32 5.23 -19.04
CA ALA A 171 -19.19 6.41 -19.15
C ALA A 171 -19.11 7.30 -17.90
N SER A 172 -19.04 6.73 -16.70
CA SER A 172 -18.91 7.53 -15.48
C SER A 172 -17.58 8.29 -15.40
N VAL A 173 -16.48 7.75 -15.94
CA VAL A 173 -15.21 8.47 -16.08
C VAL A 173 -15.34 9.62 -17.09
N GLU A 174 -16.03 9.41 -18.21
CA GLU A 174 -16.28 10.45 -19.21
C GLU A 174 -17.12 11.60 -18.66
N ASP A 175 -18.21 11.27 -17.95
CA ASP A 175 -19.19 12.21 -17.43
C ASP A 175 -18.73 12.96 -16.16
N ALA A 176 -17.66 12.49 -15.50
CA ALA A 176 -17.18 13.09 -14.26
C ALA A 176 -16.62 14.51 -14.47
N ASP A 177 -16.87 15.38 -13.50
CA ASP A 177 -16.21 16.69 -13.41
C ASP A 177 -14.71 16.51 -13.15
N HIS A 178 -14.37 15.52 -12.32
CA HIS A 178 -12.99 15.14 -12.02
C HIS A 178 -12.83 13.64 -11.88
N THR A 179 -11.68 13.13 -12.33
CA THR A 179 -11.23 11.78 -12.02
C THR A 179 -9.95 11.84 -11.21
N VAL A 180 -9.81 11.02 -10.17
CA VAL A 180 -8.56 10.89 -9.39
C VAL A 180 -8.14 9.43 -9.42
N TYR A 181 -6.93 9.17 -9.90
CA TYR A 181 -6.40 7.83 -10.09
C TYR A 181 -4.89 7.80 -9.83
N VAL A 182 -4.32 6.60 -9.83
CA VAL A 182 -2.87 6.40 -9.82
C VAL A 182 -2.53 5.61 -11.07
N LYS A 183 -1.74 6.22 -11.96
CA LYS A 183 -1.34 5.56 -13.20
C LYS A 183 -0.52 4.31 -12.92
N GLY A 184 -0.81 3.22 -13.63
CA GLY A 184 -0.12 1.95 -13.50
C GLY A 184 -0.66 1.00 -12.43
N VAL A 185 -1.70 1.38 -11.66
CA VAL A 185 -2.42 0.43 -10.79
C VAL A 185 -3.50 -0.31 -11.59
N GLN A 186 -4.27 0.40 -12.40
CA GLN A 186 -5.50 -0.12 -13.01
C GLN A 186 -5.48 0.15 -14.51
N PRO A 187 -4.95 -0.76 -15.35
CA PRO A 187 -4.78 -0.53 -16.78
C PRO A 187 -6.06 -0.08 -17.50
N ALA A 188 -7.22 -0.65 -17.14
CA ALA A 188 -8.51 -0.26 -17.70
C ALA A 188 -8.89 1.20 -17.35
N VAL A 189 -8.50 1.70 -16.18
CA VAL A 189 -8.71 3.10 -15.78
C VAL A 189 -7.74 4.02 -16.52
N ASP A 190 -6.49 3.61 -16.68
CA ASP A 190 -5.49 4.37 -17.45
C ASP A 190 -5.97 4.62 -18.89
N ASP A 191 -6.51 3.58 -19.54
CA ASP A 191 -7.07 3.66 -20.89
C ASP A 191 -8.33 4.53 -20.93
N ALA A 192 -9.26 4.38 -19.98
CA ALA A 192 -10.47 5.20 -19.90
C ALA A 192 -10.14 6.70 -19.69
N VAL A 193 -9.21 7.02 -18.79
CA VAL A 193 -8.77 8.40 -18.56
C VAL A 193 -8.12 8.98 -19.81
N LYS A 194 -7.23 8.22 -20.46
CA LYS A 194 -6.57 8.65 -21.69
C LYS A 194 -7.57 8.91 -22.83
N GLY A 195 -8.62 8.11 -22.94
CA GLY A 195 -9.64 8.25 -23.97
C GLY A 195 -10.62 9.40 -23.72
N HIS A 196 -11.01 9.63 -22.46
CA HIS A 196 -12.24 10.38 -22.15
C HIS A 196 -12.06 11.53 -21.15
N ALA A 197 -10.99 11.53 -20.32
CA ALA A 197 -10.91 12.41 -19.16
C ALA A 197 -9.53 13.05 -18.89
N GLU A 198 -8.57 12.98 -19.81
CA GLU A 198 -7.17 13.43 -19.58
C GLU A 198 -7.07 14.85 -18.99
N GLY A 199 -7.80 15.83 -19.56
CA GLY A 199 -7.79 17.22 -19.08
C GLY A 199 -8.51 17.45 -17.75
N ARG A 200 -9.41 16.55 -17.34
CA ARG A 200 -10.19 16.63 -16.10
C ARG A 200 -9.67 15.73 -14.98
N SER A 201 -8.71 14.86 -15.27
CA SER A 201 -8.16 13.91 -14.32
C SER A 201 -6.96 14.44 -13.52
N LEU A 202 -6.72 13.82 -12.36
CA LEU A 202 -5.51 13.93 -11.57
C LEU A 202 -4.90 12.53 -11.42
N ASP A 203 -3.76 12.32 -12.08
CA ASP A 203 -2.86 11.21 -11.73
C ASP A 203 -2.10 11.61 -10.45
N ALA A 204 -2.37 10.92 -9.35
CA ALA A 204 -1.73 11.19 -8.08
C ALA A 204 -0.21 10.93 -8.11
N ALA A 205 0.28 10.05 -8.99
CA ALA A 205 1.72 9.83 -9.17
C ALA A 205 2.42 11.03 -9.83
N SER A 206 1.72 11.80 -10.67
CA SER A 206 2.27 12.94 -11.40
C SER A 206 2.70 14.12 -10.51
N VAL A 207 2.21 14.18 -9.27
CA VAL A 207 2.48 15.29 -8.32
C VAL A 207 3.50 14.92 -7.23
N VAL A 208 4.12 13.75 -7.32
CA VAL A 208 5.13 13.27 -6.36
C VAL A 208 6.34 12.66 -7.07
N ARG A 209 7.47 12.55 -6.38
CA ARG A 209 8.69 11.91 -6.93
C ARG A 209 8.58 10.39 -6.92
N THR A 210 8.32 9.73 -8.02
CA THR A 210 8.18 8.27 -8.04
C THR A 210 9.50 7.51 -7.81
N LEU A 211 9.38 6.25 -7.37
CA LEU A 211 10.46 5.28 -7.31
C LEU A 211 10.44 4.41 -8.59
N PRO A 212 11.57 3.85 -9.03
CA PRO A 212 11.55 2.87 -10.11
C PRO A 212 10.67 1.66 -9.75
N PRO A 213 10.19 0.87 -10.73
CA PRO A 213 9.49 -0.37 -10.46
C PRO A 213 10.33 -1.26 -9.53
N PRO A 214 9.70 -2.04 -8.64
CA PRO A 214 10.44 -2.94 -7.78
C PRO A 214 11.22 -3.93 -8.65
N GLY A 215 12.54 -3.80 -8.64
CA GLY A 215 13.42 -4.72 -9.36
C GLY A 215 13.49 -6.05 -8.64
N GLU A 216 13.40 -7.15 -9.37
CA GLU A 216 13.90 -8.43 -8.88
C GLU A 216 15.40 -8.28 -8.68
N THR A 217 15.84 -8.15 -7.43
CA THR A 217 17.26 -8.20 -7.09
C THR A 217 17.80 -9.58 -7.50
N ASP A 218 18.74 -9.56 -8.45
CA ASP A 218 19.68 -10.60 -8.88
C ASP A 218 19.09 -11.95 -9.37
N ASP A 219 19.42 -12.30 -10.62
CA ASP A 219 19.51 -13.67 -11.20
C ASP A 219 18.36 -14.34 -11.98
N GLU A 220 17.45 -13.65 -12.66
CA GLU A 220 16.66 -14.33 -13.72
C GLU A 220 16.61 -13.54 -15.05
N GLU A 221 17.11 -14.19 -16.11
CA GLU A 221 17.12 -13.71 -17.48
C GLU A 221 15.70 -13.36 -17.94
N ALA A 222 15.58 -12.18 -18.55
CA ALA A 222 14.35 -11.70 -19.15
C ALA A 222 13.85 -12.69 -20.21
N HIS A 223 12.75 -13.37 -19.93
CA HIS A 223 11.93 -13.98 -20.96
C HIS A 223 10.94 -12.94 -21.49
N ASP A 224 11.02 -12.73 -22.82
CA ASP A 224 10.09 -11.94 -23.61
C ASP A 224 8.65 -12.45 -23.43
N GLY A 225 7.90 -11.74 -22.58
CA GLY A 225 6.44 -11.75 -22.55
C GLY A 225 5.98 -10.32 -22.76
N VAL A 226 4.99 -10.13 -23.63
CA VAL A 226 4.36 -8.83 -23.90
C VAL A 226 3.90 -8.23 -22.57
N ARG A 227 4.68 -7.31 -22.01
CA ARG A 227 4.24 -6.54 -20.85
C ARG A 227 3.25 -5.53 -21.40
N HIS A 228 1.98 -5.67 -21.01
CA HIS A 228 1.04 -4.54 -21.04
C HIS A 228 1.74 -3.36 -20.38
N ALA A 229 1.55 -2.15 -20.91
CA ALA A 229 2.34 -0.97 -20.58
C ALA A 229 2.36 -0.66 -19.07
N GLU A 230 3.24 -1.34 -18.33
CA GLU A 230 3.50 -1.08 -16.92
C GLU A 230 4.01 0.34 -16.80
N ALA A 231 3.53 1.07 -15.79
CA ALA A 231 4.07 2.38 -15.49
C ALA A 231 5.59 2.25 -15.29
N PRO A 232 6.41 3.22 -15.74
CA PRO A 232 7.87 3.17 -15.60
C PRO A 232 8.33 3.40 -14.15
N PHE A 233 7.45 3.15 -13.17
CA PHE A 233 7.62 3.39 -11.75
C PHE A 233 6.77 2.42 -10.92
N ASP A 234 7.12 2.27 -9.64
CA ASP A 234 6.27 1.60 -8.65
C ASP A 234 5.01 2.44 -8.38
N PRO A 235 3.78 1.93 -8.59
CA PRO A 235 2.58 2.74 -8.46
C PRO A 235 2.13 2.96 -6.99
N HIS A 236 2.69 2.25 -6.00
CA HIS A 236 2.20 2.21 -4.61
C HIS A 236 2.54 3.45 -3.76
N ILE A 237 2.44 4.65 -4.35
CA ILE A 237 2.82 5.93 -3.74
C ILE A 237 2.05 6.25 -2.45
N TRP A 238 0.87 5.67 -2.26
CA TRP A 238 0.00 5.96 -1.12
C TRP A 238 0.49 5.33 0.18
N LEU A 239 1.42 4.38 0.13
CA LEU A 239 2.01 3.78 1.33
C LEU A 239 3.07 4.68 2.00
N ASP A 240 3.40 5.83 1.41
CA ASP A 240 4.10 6.94 2.05
C ASP A 240 3.10 8.07 2.40
N PRO A 241 2.78 8.27 3.69
CA PRO A 241 1.83 9.29 4.13
C PRO A 241 2.18 10.72 3.68
N SER A 242 3.46 11.05 3.50
CA SER A 242 3.86 12.38 3.06
C SER A 242 3.55 12.64 1.58
N ARG A 243 3.56 11.58 0.76
CA ARG A 243 3.17 11.65 -0.64
C ARG A 243 1.67 11.87 -0.73
N MET A 244 0.90 11.13 0.06
CA MET A 244 -0.54 11.36 0.22
C MET A 244 -0.85 12.78 0.67
N ALA A 245 -0.04 13.38 1.56
CA ALA A 245 -0.22 14.77 1.98
C ALA A 245 0.00 15.76 0.81
N THR A 246 0.95 15.46 -0.07
CA THR A 246 1.21 16.25 -1.29
C THR A 246 0.06 16.10 -2.28
N VAL A 247 -0.44 14.88 -2.49
CA VAL A 247 -1.61 14.61 -3.35
C VAL A 247 -2.86 15.32 -2.80
N ALA A 248 -3.09 15.31 -1.49
CA ALA A 248 -4.21 16.02 -0.85
C ALA A 248 -4.17 17.52 -1.14
N ALA A 249 -3.00 18.14 -1.07
CA ALA A 249 -2.82 19.56 -1.37
C ALA A 249 -3.08 19.87 -2.86
N ALA A 250 -2.56 19.03 -3.77
CA ALA A 250 -2.78 19.17 -5.20
C ALA A 250 -4.27 19.02 -5.57
N LEU A 251 -4.94 18.01 -5.00
CA LEU A 251 -6.37 17.78 -5.20
C LEU A 251 -7.19 18.96 -4.69
N GLY A 252 -6.88 19.48 -3.49
CA GLY A 252 -7.57 20.64 -2.93
C GLY A 252 -7.41 21.90 -3.77
N ALA A 253 -6.22 22.12 -4.36
CA ALA A 253 -5.99 23.22 -5.27
C ALA A 253 -6.78 23.07 -6.58
N ARG A 254 -6.86 21.85 -7.13
CA ARG A 254 -7.60 21.54 -8.35
C ARG A 254 -9.10 21.73 -8.16
N LEU A 255 -9.67 21.17 -7.09
CA LEU A 255 -11.09 21.35 -6.75
C LEU A 255 -11.42 22.83 -6.51
N ALA A 256 -10.54 23.57 -5.82
CA ALA A 256 -10.72 25.00 -5.61
C ALA A 256 -10.66 25.86 -6.88
N ALA A 257 -9.97 25.38 -7.92
CA ALA A 257 -9.94 26.05 -9.22
C ALA A 257 -11.19 25.75 -10.05
N ALA A 258 -11.69 24.51 -9.97
CA ALA A 258 -12.88 24.07 -10.70
C ALA A 258 -14.18 24.58 -10.07
N ASP A 259 -14.22 24.73 -8.74
CA ASP A 259 -15.36 25.28 -8.01
C ASP A 259 -14.90 26.43 -7.09
N PRO A 260 -14.84 27.67 -7.62
CA PRO A 260 -14.43 28.85 -6.87
C PRO A 260 -15.34 29.20 -5.69
N ALA A 261 -16.62 28.78 -5.72
CA ALA A 261 -17.57 29.09 -4.66
C ALA A 261 -17.22 28.34 -3.36
N HIS A 262 -16.69 27.12 -3.46
CA HIS A 262 -16.27 26.30 -2.33
C HIS A 262 -14.74 26.24 -2.12
N ALA A 263 -13.97 27.04 -2.86
CA ALA A 263 -12.50 27.05 -2.85
C ALA A 263 -11.86 27.11 -1.45
N ALA A 264 -12.40 27.94 -0.54
CA ALA A 264 -11.88 28.04 0.82
C ALA A 264 -12.12 26.76 1.64
N GLY A 265 -13.22 26.05 1.37
CA GLY A 265 -13.55 24.75 1.96
C GLY A 265 -12.54 23.68 1.55
N TYR A 266 -12.30 23.53 0.25
CA TYR A 266 -11.33 22.55 -0.27
C TYR A 266 -9.92 22.78 0.27
N ARG A 267 -9.44 24.03 0.25
CA ARG A 267 -8.09 24.35 0.76
C ARG A 267 -7.93 24.05 2.24
N ARG A 268 -8.95 24.37 3.06
CA ARG A 268 -8.94 24.06 4.49
C ARG A 268 -8.90 22.55 4.73
N ARG A 269 -9.82 21.80 4.11
CA ARG A 269 -9.89 20.35 4.26
C ARG A 269 -8.64 19.63 3.74
N ALA A 270 -8.03 20.13 2.66
CA ALA A 270 -6.74 19.65 2.17
C ALA A 270 -5.62 19.87 3.20
N ALA A 271 -5.55 21.05 3.80
CA ALA A 271 -4.56 21.36 4.84
C ALA A 271 -4.75 20.47 6.09
N ASP A 272 -6.01 20.28 6.54
CA ASP A 272 -6.33 19.42 7.68
C ASP A 272 -5.94 17.95 7.39
N THR A 273 -6.22 17.48 6.17
CA THR A 273 -5.88 16.12 5.72
C THR A 273 -4.36 15.94 5.63
N ALA A 274 -3.64 16.91 5.05
CA ALA A 274 -2.18 16.90 4.99
C ALA A 274 -1.55 16.92 6.40
N ALA A 275 -2.13 17.66 7.35
CA ALA A 275 -1.67 17.69 8.74
C ALA A 275 -1.83 16.32 9.44
N ALA A 276 -2.96 15.64 9.23
CA ALA A 276 -3.21 14.30 9.75
C ALA A 276 -2.22 13.27 9.17
N LEU A 277 -1.98 13.31 7.86
CA LEU A 277 -0.99 12.48 7.18
C LEU A 277 0.45 12.80 7.64
N GLY A 278 0.76 14.07 7.92
CA GLY A 278 2.03 14.46 8.52
C GLY A 278 2.21 13.95 9.96
N ALA A 279 1.13 13.80 10.72
CA ALA A 279 1.18 13.16 12.04
C ALA A 279 1.41 11.65 11.93
N LEU A 280 0.76 10.99 10.96
CA LEU A 280 1.00 9.58 10.65
C LEU A 280 2.45 9.32 10.23
N ASP A 281 3.00 10.16 9.35
CA ASP A 281 4.42 10.12 8.96
C ASP A 281 5.35 10.21 10.19
N ARG A 282 5.11 11.16 11.11
CA ARG A 282 5.90 11.26 12.34
C ARG A 282 5.80 9.99 13.18
N ALA A 283 4.60 9.44 13.34
CA ALA A 283 4.40 8.20 14.09
C ALA A 283 5.20 7.03 13.50
N PHE A 284 5.24 6.89 12.17
CA PHE A 284 6.07 5.87 11.52
C PHE A 284 7.57 6.14 11.69
N ARG A 285 8.03 7.38 11.47
CA ARG A 285 9.45 7.75 11.68
C ARG A 285 9.90 7.42 13.09
N ASP A 286 9.13 7.83 14.10
CA ASP A 286 9.46 7.63 15.50
C ASP A 286 9.36 6.14 15.87
N GLY A 287 8.29 5.47 15.45
CA GLY A 287 8.02 4.06 15.78
C GLY A 287 8.96 3.06 15.11
N LEU A 288 9.56 3.43 13.97
CA LEU A 288 10.48 2.57 13.21
C LEU A 288 11.94 3.02 13.29
N ARG A 289 12.24 4.08 14.05
CA ARG A 289 13.60 4.64 14.16
C ARG A 289 14.61 3.63 14.68
N ALA A 290 14.25 2.88 15.72
CA ALA A 290 15.14 1.98 16.45
C ALA A 290 14.65 0.52 16.37
N CYS A 291 14.77 -0.09 15.20
CA CYS A 291 14.44 -1.49 14.97
C CYS A 291 15.71 -2.33 14.77
N ALA A 292 15.73 -3.52 15.36
CA ALA A 292 16.85 -4.47 15.19
C ALA A 292 16.86 -5.12 13.79
N ARG A 293 15.71 -5.13 13.11
CA ARG A 293 15.55 -5.63 11.74
C ARG A 293 15.04 -4.52 10.82
N ARG A 294 15.49 -4.56 9.55
CA ARG A 294 15.08 -3.61 8.50
C ARG A 294 14.40 -4.27 7.32
N ASP A 295 14.47 -5.60 7.23
CA ASP A 295 13.87 -6.33 6.12
C ASP A 295 12.41 -6.68 6.42
N ILE A 296 11.51 -6.34 5.49
CA ILE A 296 10.10 -6.74 5.51
C ILE A 296 9.86 -7.73 4.37
N ILE A 297 9.42 -8.94 4.70
CA ILE A 297 9.09 -9.96 3.70
C ILE A 297 7.60 -9.85 3.42
N THR A 298 7.19 -9.46 2.21
CA THR A 298 5.79 -9.10 1.89
C THR A 298 5.19 -10.05 0.86
N ALA A 299 3.85 -10.11 0.76
CA ALA A 299 3.20 -10.99 -0.21
C ALA A 299 3.45 -10.49 -1.64
N HIS A 300 3.13 -9.24 -1.94
CA HIS A 300 3.56 -8.58 -3.19
C HIS A 300 4.39 -7.33 -2.91
N ALA A 301 4.85 -6.70 -3.98
CA ALA A 301 5.85 -5.64 -3.94
C ALA A 301 5.28 -4.24 -3.66
N ALA A 302 4.27 -4.09 -2.78
CA ALA A 302 3.58 -2.81 -2.55
C ALA A 302 4.33 -1.79 -1.69
N PHE A 303 5.14 -2.22 -0.73
CA PHE A 303 5.66 -1.38 0.35
C PHE A 303 6.96 -0.65 0.01
N GLY A 304 7.30 -0.51 -1.28
CA GLY A 304 8.54 0.14 -1.74
C GLY A 304 8.71 1.56 -1.20
N TYR A 305 7.67 2.39 -1.30
CA TYR A 305 7.68 3.76 -0.79
C TYR A 305 7.73 3.87 0.73
N LEU A 306 7.04 2.97 1.43
CA LEU A 306 7.11 2.89 2.89
C LEU A 306 8.53 2.52 3.33
N ALA A 307 9.13 1.56 2.64
CA ALA A 307 10.48 1.10 2.92
C ALA A 307 11.53 2.19 2.68
N ASP A 308 11.48 2.86 1.53
CA ASP A 308 12.36 3.99 1.18
C ASP A 308 12.30 5.09 2.25
N ARG A 309 11.09 5.48 2.66
CA ARG A 309 10.89 6.58 3.60
C ARG A 309 11.41 6.29 5.01
N TYR A 310 11.22 5.07 5.51
CA TYR A 310 11.51 4.71 6.90
C TYR A 310 12.77 3.86 7.06
N GLY A 311 13.59 3.76 6.01
CA GLY A 311 14.86 3.03 6.04
C GLY A 311 14.68 1.53 6.24
N LEU A 312 13.63 0.95 5.67
CA LEU A 312 13.41 -0.49 5.59
C LEU A 312 13.82 -1.01 4.21
N ARG A 313 13.82 -2.33 4.04
CA ARG A 313 14.05 -3.00 2.77
C ARG A 313 12.96 -4.04 2.54
N GLN A 314 12.26 -3.93 1.42
CA GLN A 314 11.27 -4.93 1.03
C GLN A 314 11.92 -6.13 0.36
N ILE A 315 11.44 -7.33 0.72
CA ILE A 315 11.73 -8.58 0.02
C ILE A 315 10.37 -9.20 -0.34
N PRO A 316 9.88 -8.98 -1.56
CA PRO A 316 8.55 -9.43 -1.92
C PRO A 316 8.56 -10.90 -2.36
N VAL A 317 7.47 -11.62 -2.08
CA VAL A 317 7.27 -13.01 -2.52
C VAL A 317 6.81 -13.06 -3.99
N ALA A 318 5.90 -12.16 -4.37
CA ALA A 318 5.43 -11.91 -5.74
C ALA A 318 5.90 -10.54 -6.26
N GLY A 319 5.60 -10.24 -7.52
CA GLY A 319 5.93 -8.96 -8.17
C GLY A 319 5.03 -7.80 -7.72
N VAL A 320 4.85 -6.79 -8.58
CA VAL A 320 3.89 -5.69 -8.34
C VAL A 320 2.45 -6.23 -8.28
N ASP A 321 2.12 -7.14 -9.19
CA ASP A 321 0.84 -7.84 -9.24
C ASP A 321 0.86 -9.06 -8.29
N PRO A 322 -0.12 -9.20 -7.36
CA PRO A 322 -0.19 -10.29 -6.41
C PRO A 322 -0.68 -11.64 -6.97
N ALA A 323 -1.22 -11.71 -8.19
CA ALA A 323 -1.89 -12.90 -8.72
C ALA A 323 -0.94 -14.08 -9.06
N GLY A 324 0.36 -13.83 -9.15
CA GLY A 324 1.35 -14.83 -9.53
C GLY A 324 1.80 -15.77 -8.40
N GLU A 325 1.59 -17.07 -8.54
CA GLU A 325 2.23 -18.06 -7.65
C GLU A 325 3.71 -18.27 -8.02
N PRO A 326 4.65 -18.19 -7.06
CA PRO A 326 6.07 -18.41 -7.32
C PRO A 326 6.38 -19.88 -7.64
N SER A 327 7.36 -20.11 -8.53
CA SER A 327 7.84 -21.46 -8.83
C SER A 327 8.44 -22.14 -7.59
N PRO A 328 8.50 -23.50 -7.52
CA PRO A 328 9.17 -24.19 -6.41
C PRO A 328 10.62 -23.78 -6.20
N ARG A 329 11.34 -23.45 -7.29
CA ARG A 329 12.71 -22.93 -7.23
C ARG A 329 12.76 -21.55 -6.56
N ARG A 330 11.84 -20.66 -6.94
CA ARG A 330 11.69 -19.34 -6.33
C ARG A 330 11.30 -19.44 -4.86
N MET A 331 10.41 -20.37 -4.49
CA MET A 331 10.05 -20.63 -3.09
C MET A 331 11.25 -21.07 -2.24
N ALA A 332 12.08 -21.98 -2.76
CA ALA A 332 13.30 -22.41 -2.07
C ALA A 332 14.31 -21.25 -1.93
N ASP A 333 14.40 -20.38 -2.94
CA ASP A 333 15.24 -19.19 -2.89
C ASP A 333 14.76 -18.16 -1.86
N LEU A 334 13.46 -17.86 -1.87
CA LEU A 334 12.83 -17.01 -0.88
C LEU A 334 13.05 -17.54 0.54
N ALA A 335 12.92 -18.85 0.78
CA ALA A 335 13.16 -19.44 2.09
C ALA A 335 14.60 -19.20 2.57
N ARG A 336 15.60 -19.32 1.67
CA ARG A 336 16.99 -18.98 1.97
C ARG A 336 17.17 -17.49 2.26
N ARG A 337 16.53 -16.60 1.47
CA ARG A 337 16.59 -15.15 1.68
C ARG A 337 15.97 -14.73 3.01
N VAL A 338 14.84 -15.32 3.39
CA VAL A 338 14.19 -15.12 4.70
C VAL A 338 15.12 -15.50 5.83
N ALA A 339 15.76 -16.68 5.74
CA ALA A 339 16.73 -17.14 6.73
C ALA A 339 17.98 -16.23 6.81
N ALA A 340 18.55 -15.85 5.65
CA ALA A 340 19.72 -14.98 5.57
C ALA A 340 19.45 -13.55 6.08
N ALA A 341 18.24 -13.05 5.89
CA ALA A 341 17.78 -11.77 6.44
C ALA A 341 17.58 -11.80 7.97
N GLY A 342 17.53 -12.99 8.58
CA GLY A 342 17.15 -13.15 9.98
C GLY A 342 15.72 -12.65 10.25
N ALA A 343 14.86 -12.72 9.23
CA ALA A 343 13.48 -12.28 9.33
C ALA A 343 12.69 -13.23 10.24
N THR A 344 11.84 -12.70 11.10
CA THR A 344 11.03 -13.49 12.05
C THR A 344 9.58 -13.65 11.62
N THR A 345 9.19 -12.88 10.60
CA THR A 345 7.80 -12.69 10.17
C THR A 345 7.74 -12.51 8.66
N ILE A 346 6.78 -13.17 8.01
CA ILE A 346 6.35 -12.92 6.63
C ILE A 346 4.99 -12.24 6.66
N PHE A 347 4.86 -11.11 5.98
CA PHE A 347 3.63 -10.34 5.92
C PHE A 347 2.72 -10.86 4.82
N THR A 348 1.50 -11.25 5.22
CA THR A 348 0.37 -11.53 4.33
C THR A 348 -0.47 -10.27 4.17
N GLU A 349 -1.44 -10.30 3.26
CA GLU A 349 -2.29 -9.15 2.94
C GLU A 349 -3.77 -9.49 3.13
N THR A 350 -4.63 -8.48 3.00
CA THR A 350 -6.06 -8.58 3.31
C THR A 350 -6.91 -9.05 2.13
N LEU A 351 -6.57 -8.63 0.91
CA LEU A 351 -7.36 -8.93 -0.31
C LEU A 351 -6.85 -10.15 -1.08
N VAL A 352 -5.61 -10.58 -0.83
CA VAL A 352 -4.95 -11.68 -1.54
C VAL A 352 -4.91 -12.94 -0.67
N SER A 353 -5.01 -14.11 -1.32
CA SER A 353 -4.91 -15.41 -0.65
C SER A 353 -3.57 -15.58 0.11
N PRO A 354 -3.57 -15.86 1.43
CA PRO A 354 -2.35 -15.96 2.21
C PRO A 354 -1.62 -17.31 2.05
N LYS A 355 -2.07 -18.19 1.14
CA LYS A 355 -1.60 -19.59 1.06
C LYS A 355 -0.10 -19.69 0.78
N VAL A 356 0.40 -18.91 -0.19
CA VAL A 356 1.80 -18.90 -0.61
C VAL A 356 2.69 -18.40 0.53
N ALA A 357 2.39 -17.22 1.07
CA ALA A 357 3.13 -16.64 2.20
C ALA A 357 3.12 -17.55 3.45
N ARG A 358 1.99 -18.21 3.75
CA ARG A 358 1.92 -19.21 4.83
C ARG A 358 2.75 -20.45 4.54
N ALA A 359 2.82 -20.91 3.29
CA ALA A 359 3.67 -22.03 2.92
C ALA A 359 5.15 -21.68 3.09
N LEU A 360 5.55 -20.50 2.62
CA LEU A 360 6.90 -19.98 2.80
C LEU A 360 7.25 -19.82 4.29
N ALA A 361 6.34 -19.30 5.10
CA ALA A 361 6.55 -19.13 6.54
C ALA A 361 6.78 -20.47 7.26
N ARG A 362 6.03 -21.51 6.87
CA ARG A 362 6.24 -22.87 7.39
C ARG A 362 7.60 -23.43 7.00
N GLU A 363 8.01 -23.26 5.75
CA GLU A 363 9.31 -23.73 5.25
C GLU A 363 10.47 -23.02 5.93
N ALA A 364 10.37 -21.69 6.10
CA ALA A 364 11.40 -20.88 6.72
C ALA A 364 11.38 -20.91 8.26
N GLY A 365 10.37 -21.53 8.88
CA GLY A 365 10.24 -21.62 10.34
C GLY A 365 9.91 -20.28 11.01
N VAL A 366 9.18 -19.40 10.33
CA VAL A 366 8.87 -18.03 10.79
C VAL A 366 7.36 -17.82 10.94
N ARG A 367 6.97 -16.72 11.59
CA ARG A 367 5.54 -16.38 11.80
C ARG A 367 4.96 -15.66 10.58
N THR A 368 3.64 -15.52 10.57
CA THR A 368 2.96 -14.59 9.66
C THR A 368 2.28 -13.47 10.43
N ALA A 369 2.23 -12.28 9.84
CA ALA A 369 1.41 -11.17 10.32
C ALA A 369 0.75 -10.48 9.11
N VAL A 370 -0.28 -9.65 9.31
CA VAL A 370 -0.92 -8.91 8.22
C VAL A 370 -0.26 -7.54 8.10
N LEU A 371 0.17 -7.20 6.88
CA LEU A 371 0.53 -5.84 6.50
C LEU A 371 -0.39 -5.47 5.33
N ASP A 372 -1.28 -4.52 5.55
CA ASP A 372 -2.33 -4.17 4.60
C ASP A 372 -1.80 -3.14 3.59
N PRO A 373 -1.86 -3.37 2.27
CA PRO A 373 -1.42 -2.39 1.27
C PRO A 373 -2.35 -1.17 1.21
N ALA A 374 -3.45 -1.15 1.96
CA ALA A 374 -4.49 -0.12 1.97
C ALA A 374 -5.14 0.08 0.59
N GLU A 375 -5.16 -0.95 -0.25
CA GLU A 375 -5.72 -0.91 -1.61
C GLU A 375 -7.25 -0.92 -1.63
N GLY A 376 -7.87 -1.46 -0.57
CA GLY A 376 -9.30 -1.53 -0.38
C GLY A 376 -9.67 -1.65 1.10
N VAL A 377 -10.93 -1.41 1.41
CA VAL A 377 -11.54 -1.72 2.71
C VAL A 377 -12.64 -2.75 2.50
N ALA A 378 -12.74 -3.72 3.40
CA ALA A 378 -13.86 -4.65 3.38
C ALA A 378 -15.19 -3.91 3.65
N ASP A 379 -16.27 -4.39 3.03
CA ASP A 379 -17.62 -3.83 3.23
C ASP A 379 -18.00 -3.78 4.72
N GLY A 380 -18.47 -2.61 5.16
CA GLY A 380 -18.89 -2.36 6.54
C GLY A 380 -17.75 -2.24 7.55
N ALA A 381 -16.48 -2.20 7.11
CA ALA A 381 -15.36 -1.92 7.99
C ALA A 381 -15.45 -0.50 8.58
N SER A 382 -15.17 -0.37 9.87
CA SER A 382 -15.05 0.94 10.54
C SER A 382 -13.66 1.57 10.39
N ALA A 383 -12.70 0.83 9.83
CA ALA A 383 -11.34 1.28 9.63
C ALA A 383 -11.25 2.21 8.41
N ASP A 384 -10.54 3.32 8.57
CA ASP A 384 -10.17 4.21 7.48
C ASP A 384 -8.67 4.10 7.15
N TYR A 385 -8.21 4.78 6.10
CA TYR A 385 -6.82 4.75 5.64
C TYR A 385 -5.83 5.05 6.78
N LEU A 386 -6.12 6.03 7.64
CA LEU A 386 -5.25 6.37 8.77
C LEU A 386 -5.19 5.23 9.78
N THR A 387 -6.32 4.61 10.08
CA THR A 387 -6.40 3.48 11.01
C THR A 387 -5.65 2.27 10.48
N ILE A 388 -5.83 1.92 9.18
CA ILE A 388 -5.11 0.83 8.51
C ILE A 388 -3.60 1.05 8.60
N MET A 389 -3.14 2.26 8.26
CA MET A 389 -1.71 2.58 8.34
C MET A 389 -1.18 2.55 9.78
N GLN A 390 -1.99 2.96 10.77
CA GLN A 390 -1.60 2.82 12.18
C GLN A 390 -1.54 1.35 12.63
N ASP A 391 -2.44 0.49 12.14
CA ASP A 391 -2.38 -0.95 12.36
C ASP A 391 -1.13 -1.56 11.72
N ASN A 392 -0.78 -1.15 10.51
CA ASN A 392 0.47 -1.54 9.87
C ASN A 392 1.68 -1.17 10.74
N LEU A 393 1.74 0.04 11.28
CA LEU A 393 2.80 0.43 12.21
C LEU A 393 2.80 -0.45 13.48
N ARG A 394 1.63 -0.74 14.06
CA ARG A 394 1.49 -1.63 15.23
C ARG A 394 1.98 -3.05 14.93
N THR A 395 1.81 -3.53 13.71
CA THR A 395 2.28 -4.84 13.26
C THR A 395 3.78 -4.85 12.99
N LEU A 396 4.30 -3.82 12.34
CA LEU A 396 5.73 -3.71 11.99
C LEU A 396 6.63 -3.67 13.23
N ARG A 397 6.25 -2.90 14.26
CA ARG A 397 7.09 -2.70 15.45
C ARG A 397 7.55 -3.98 16.15
N PRO A 398 6.66 -4.92 16.55
CA PRO A 398 7.08 -6.17 17.17
C PRO A 398 7.74 -7.13 16.18
N ALA A 399 7.36 -7.11 14.89
CA ALA A 399 7.96 -7.97 13.87
C ALA A 399 9.42 -7.59 13.57
N LEU A 400 9.73 -6.29 13.62
CA LEU A 400 11.05 -5.72 13.38
C LEU A 400 11.86 -5.49 14.67
N GLU A 401 11.32 -5.89 15.82
CA GLU A 401 11.94 -5.73 17.15
C GLU A 401 12.34 -4.27 17.42
N CYS A 402 11.38 -3.36 17.25
CA CYS A 402 11.57 -1.93 17.52
C CYS A 402 11.41 -1.59 19.00
N THR A 403 12.29 -0.74 19.54
CA THR A 403 12.31 -0.29 20.94
C THR A 403 11.73 1.10 21.15
#